data_AF-A0A1H0JPK4-F1
#
_entry.id   AF-A0A1H0JPK4-F1
#
_cell.length_a   1.000
_cell.length_b   1.000
_cell.length_c   1.000
_cell.angle_alpha   90.00
_cell.angle_beta   90.00
_cell.angle_gamma   90.00
#
_symmetry.space_group_name_H-M   'P 1'
#
loop_
_entity.id
_entity.type
_entity.pdbx_description
1 polymer ?
#
loop_
_entity_poly.entity_id
_entity_poly.type
_entity_poly.pdbx_seq_one_letter_code
_entity_poly.pdbx_strand_id
1 'polypeptide(L)'
;MKWGEQIENAFDVVIFLYVEAHIRLKRLREREIYLFGAADPDFLEWAAQYDQGTAPGRSLARHQAWLEKRSCRVIKLEGAMSVSEQIEILRQKGLTRHVI
;
A
#
# COMPACT_ATOMS: atom_id res chain seq x y z
N MET A 1 0.61 -11.51 22.85
CA MET A 1 1.77 -10.58 22.73
C MET A 1 1.29 -9.32 22.03
N LYS A 2 1.33 -8.16 22.69
CA LYS A 2 0.70 -6.89 22.24
C LYS A 2 1.69 -5.80 21.82
N TRP A 3 2.93 -6.15 21.45
CA TRP A 3 3.93 -5.16 21.02
C TRP A 3 3.50 -4.39 19.76
N GLY A 4 2.68 -5.01 18.91
CA GLY A 4 2.13 -4.36 17.71
C GLY A 4 1.29 -3.12 18.04
N GLU A 5 0.40 -3.19 19.02
CA GLU A 5 -0.56 -2.11 19.31
C GLU A 5 0.12 -0.82 19.78
N GLN A 6 1.19 -0.93 20.58
CA GLN A 6 1.95 0.22 21.06
C GLN A 6 2.68 0.95 19.92
N ILE A 7 3.30 0.19 19.01
CA ILE A 7 3.98 0.75 17.83
C ILE A 7 2.95 1.36 16.87
N GLU A 8 1.85 0.64 16.66
CA GLU A 8 0.76 1.06 15.77
C GLU A 8 0.09 2.36 16.20
N ASN A 9 -0.01 2.61 17.50
CA ASN A 9 -0.56 3.85 18.05
C ASN A 9 0.47 4.99 18.16
N ALA A 10 1.74 4.72 17.90
CA ALA A 10 2.80 5.72 17.92
C ALA A 10 2.96 6.48 16.59
N PHE A 11 2.23 6.09 15.54
CA PHE A 11 2.26 6.80 14.26
C PHE A 11 1.54 8.14 14.38
N ASP A 12 2.14 9.21 13.86
CA ASP A 12 1.42 10.48 13.65
C ASP A 12 0.52 10.42 12.41
N VAL A 13 0.97 9.68 11.40
CA VAL A 13 0.32 9.59 10.08
C VAL A 13 0.56 8.22 9.45
N VAL A 14 -0.47 7.66 8.82
CA VAL A 14 -0.37 6.50 7.93
C VAL A 14 -0.76 6.90 6.51
N ILE A 15 0.05 6.54 5.52
CA ILE A 15 -0.26 6.73 4.11
C ILE A 15 -0.64 5.36 3.52
N PHE A 16 -1.88 5.26 3.04
CA PHE A 16 -2.39 4.06 2.38
C PHE A 16 -2.42 4.27 0.88
N LEU A 17 -1.57 3.52 0.16
CA LEU A 17 -1.52 3.53 -1.30
C LEU A 17 -2.39 2.41 -1.85
N TYR A 18 -3.35 2.74 -2.70
CA TYR A 18 -4.18 1.77 -3.39
C TYR A 18 -4.24 2.08 -4.89
N VAL A 19 -4.16 1.03 -5.69
CA VAL A 19 -4.39 1.06 -7.12
C VAL A 19 -5.09 -0.23 -7.49
N GLU A 20 -5.93 -0.16 -8.53
CA GLU A 20 -6.71 -1.28 -9.03
C GLU A 20 -5.84 -2.51 -9.31
N ALA A 21 -6.39 -3.69 -9.02
CA ALA A 21 -5.65 -4.95 -9.06
C ALA A 21 -4.93 -5.19 -10.39
N HIS A 22 -5.56 -4.89 -11.53
CA HIS A 22 -4.96 -5.10 -12.85
C HIS A 22 -3.70 -4.24 -13.07
N ILE A 23 -3.70 -2.99 -12.59
CA ILE A 23 -2.54 -2.09 -12.66
C ILE A 23 -1.44 -2.58 -11.73
N ARG A 24 -1.79 -2.99 -10.50
CA ARG A 24 -0.84 -3.54 -9.53
C ARG A 24 -0.18 -4.81 -10.06
N LEU A 25 -0.96 -5.73 -10.63
CA LEU A 25 -0.47 -6.99 -11.21
C LEU A 25 0.45 -6.76 -12.40
N LYS A 26 0.12 -5.80 -13.28
CA LYS A 26 1.00 -5.40 -14.37
C LYS A 26 2.36 -4.93 -13.86
N ARG A 27 2.37 -4.01 -12.87
CA ARG A 27 3.60 -3.49 -12.26
C ARG A 27 4.41 -4.58 -11.55
N LEU A 28 3.74 -5.50 -10.86
CA LEU A 28 4.39 -6.64 -10.22
C LEU A 28 5.07 -7.52 -11.27
N ARG A 29 4.37 -7.89 -12.35
CA ARG A 29 4.94 -8.70 -13.44
C ARG A 29 6.19 -8.04 -14.05
N GLU A 30 6.11 -6.75 -14.36
CA GLU A 30 7.24 -5.98 -14.89
C GLU A 30 8.44 -6.00 -13.92
N ARG A 31 8.16 -5.84 -12.62
CA ARG A 31 9.19 -5.93 -11.57
C ARG A 31 9.82 -7.32 -11.48
N GLU A 32 9.01 -8.38 -11.52
CA GLU A 32 9.52 -9.76 -11.44
C GLU A 32 10.43 -10.08 -12.63
N ILE A 33 10.03 -9.68 -13.85
CA ILE A 33 10.87 -9.85 -15.06
C ILE A 33 12.16 -9.04 -14.93
N TYR A 34 12.08 -7.80 -14.45
CA TYR A 34 13.25 -6.93 -14.31
C TYR A 34 14.25 -7.47 -13.27
N LEU A 35 13.79 -7.96 -12.12
CA LEU A 35 14.66 -8.40 -11.03
C LEU A 35 15.12 -9.86 -11.16
N PHE A 36 14.28 -10.73 -11.73
CA PHE A 36 14.49 -12.18 -11.72
C PHE A 36 14.52 -12.81 -13.12
N GLY A 37 14.30 -12.02 -14.18
CA GLY A 37 14.32 -12.48 -15.58
C GLY A 37 13.02 -13.14 -16.04
N ALA A 38 12.13 -13.52 -15.13
CA ALA A 38 10.81 -14.08 -15.43
C ALA A 38 9.81 -13.72 -14.33
N ALA A 39 8.52 -13.74 -14.69
CA ALA A 39 7.46 -13.56 -13.72
C ALA A 39 7.09 -14.90 -13.07
N ASP A 40 7.11 -14.96 -11.73
CA ASP A 40 6.60 -16.09 -10.97
C ASP A 40 5.05 -16.10 -11.03
N PRO A 41 4.43 -17.10 -11.68
CA PRO A 41 2.99 -17.18 -11.80
C PRO A 41 2.29 -17.41 -10.45
N ASP A 42 2.90 -18.17 -9.53
CA ASP A 42 2.30 -18.48 -8.22
C ASP A 42 2.27 -17.22 -7.35
N PHE A 43 3.33 -16.41 -7.42
CA PHE A 43 3.37 -15.10 -6.77
C PHE A 43 2.28 -14.16 -7.31
N LEU A 44 2.12 -14.08 -8.64
CA LEU A 44 1.12 -13.21 -9.26
C LEU A 44 -0.31 -13.66 -8.95
N GLU A 45 -0.58 -14.97 -8.98
CA GLU A 45 -1.88 -15.55 -8.61
C GLU A 45 -2.23 -15.20 -7.16
N TRP A 46 -1.27 -15.41 -6.23
CA TRP A 46 -1.45 -15.04 -4.83
C TRP A 46 -1.68 -13.52 -4.66
N ALA A 47 -0.90 -12.68 -5.34
CA ALA A 47 -1.03 -11.23 -5.24
C ALA A 47 -2.35 -10.69 -5.82
N ALA A 48 -2.96 -11.40 -6.78
CA ALA A 48 -4.25 -11.06 -7.37
C ALA A 48 -5.41 -11.18 -6.37
N GLN A 49 -5.27 -12.05 -5.36
CA GLN A 49 -6.29 -12.30 -4.35
C GLN A 49 -6.39 -11.20 -3.28
N TYR A 50 -5.51 -10.19 -3.29
CA TYR A 50 -5.46 -9.16 -2.25
C TYR A 50 -6.79 -8.43 -2.03
N ASP A 51 -7.49 -8.04 -3.10
CA ASP A 51 -8.77 -7.31 -3.01
C ASP A 51 -9.89 -8.18 -2.47
N GLN A 52 -9.95 -9.44 -2.93
CA GLN A 52 -10.99 -10.39 -2.54
C GLN A 52 -10.78 -10.99 -1.15
N GLY A 53 -9.53 -11.03 -0.68
CA GLY A 53 -9.17 -11.56 0.63
C GLY A 53 -9.44 -13.06 0.81
N THR A 54 -9.48 -13.80 -0.29
CA THR A 54 -9.68 -15.26 -0.35
C THR A 54 -8.44 -16.03 0.10
N ALA A 55 -7.25 -15.44 -0.04
CA ALA A 55 -6.00 -16.03 0.40
C ALA A 55 -5.69 -15.71 1.89
N PRO A 56 -5.04 -16.62 2.64
CA PRO A 56 -4.54 -16.33 3.96
C PRO A 56 -3.57 -15.14 3.96
N GLY A 57 -3.62 -14.32 5.01
CA GLY A 57 -2.69 -13.21 5.21
C GLY A 57 -3.33 -11.84 5.03
N ARG A 58 -2.67 -10.95 4.28
CA ARG A 58 -3.09 -9.56 4.08
C ARG A 58 -4.14 -9.48 2.98
N SER A 59 -5.17 -8.67 3.21
CA SER A 59 -6.18 -8.33 2.20
C SER A 59 -6.57 -6.87 2.31
N LEU A 60 -7.22 -6.34 1.27
CA LEU A 60 -7.72 -4.97 1.26
C LEU A 60 -8.66 -4.73 2.45
N ALA A 61 -9.64 -5.62 2.66
CA ALA A 61 -10.59 -5.52 3.77
C ALA A 61 -9.89 -5.54 5.14
N ARG A 62 -8.87 -6.40 5.32
CA ARG A 62 -8.11 -6.47 6.58
C ARG A 62 -7.28 -5.22 6.82
N HIS A 63 -6.68 -4.65 5.78
CA HIS A 63 -5.97 -3.38 5.90
C HIS A 63 -6.92 -2.22 6.19
N GLN A 64 -8.08 -2.17 5.54
CA GLN A 64 -9.11 -1.14 5.82
C GLN A 64 -9.59 -1.23 7.28
N ALA A 65 -9.93 -2.43 7.77
CA ALA A 65 -10.33 -2.64 9.15
C ALA A 65 -9.23 -2.32 10.17
N TRP A 66 -7.96 -2.46 9.79
CA TRP A 66 -6.81 -2.04 10.61
C TRP A 66 -6.64 -0.53 10.61
N LEU A 67 -6.80 0.13 9.45
CA LEU A 67 -6.72 1.58 9.30
C LEU A 67 -7.81 2.31 10.09
N GLU A 68 -9.02 1.77 10.12
CA GLU A 68 -10.15 2.32 10.90
C GLU A 68 -9.90 2.32 12.41
N LYS A 69 -9.00 1.45 12.89
CA LYS A 69 -8.62 1.35 14.30
C LYS A 69 -7.40 2.20 14.65
N ARG A 70 -6.92 3.05 13.74
CA ARG A 70 -5.77 3.94 14.02
C ARG A 70 -6.26 5.23 14.64
N SER A 71 -5.57 5.67 15.71
CA SER A 71 -5.79 6.98 16.33
C SER A 71 -5.20 8.13 15.52
N CYS A 72 -4.31 7.83 14.57
CA CYS A 72 -3.56 8.78 13.79
C CYS A 72 -4.26 9.21 12.49
N ARG A 73 -3.75 10.25 11.84
CA ARG A 73 -4.26 10.69 10.54
C ARG A 73 -3.97 9.64 9.47
N VAL A 74 -5.00 9.13 8.79
CA VAL A 74 -4.84 8.25 7.63
C VAL A 74 -5.04 9.05 6.34
N ILE A 75 -4.05 9.01 5.44
CA ILE A 75 -4.12 9.60 4.10
C ILE A 75 -4.20 8.48 3.08
N LYS A 76 -5.31 8.40 2.36
CA LYS A 76 -5.50 7.45 1.26
C LYS A 76 -5.09 8.12 -0.05
N LEU A 77 -4.23 7.46 -0.81
CA LEU A 77 -3.87 7.83 -2.17
C LEU A 77 -4.34 6.69 -3.07
N GLU A 78 -5.46 6.93 -3.76
CA GLU A 78 -6.14 5.93 -4.57
C GLU A 78 -6.01 6.28 -6.05
N GLY A 79 -5.53 5.33 -6.85
CA GLY A 79 -5.37 5.49 -8.29
C GLY A 79 -3.92 5.38 -8.77
N ALA A 80 -3.76 5.34 -10.09
CA ALA A 80 -2.48 5.16 -10.75
C ALA A 80 -1.72 6.50 -10.86
N MET A 81 -1.19 6.97 -9.74
CA MET A 81 -0.34 8.17 -9.67
C MET A 81 1.13 7.81 -9.83
N SER A 82 1.88 8.69 -10.48
CA SER A 82 3.34 8.73 -10.41
C SER A 82 3.81 9.04 -8.99
N VAL A 83 5.08 8.73 -8.70
CA VAL A 83 5.69 9.06 -7.40
C VAL A 83 5.69 10.57 -7.16
N SER A 84 5.94 11.38 -8.20
CA SER A 84 5.94 12.84 -8.10
C SER A 84 4.56 13.40 -7.73
N GLU A 85 3.48 12.87 -8.33
CA GLU A 85 2.11 13.25 -7.97
C GLU A 85 1.77 12.86 -6.54
N GLN A 86 2.15 11.64 -6.11
CA GLN A 86 1.96 11.21 -4.72
C GLN A 86 2.67 12.14 -3.74
N ILE A 87 3.93 12.49 -4.01
CA ILE A 87 4.71 13.43 -3.19
C ILE A 87 4.03 14.79 -3.14
N GLU A 88 3.56 15.30 -4.27
CA GLU A 88 2.91 16.61 -4.34
C GLU A 88 1.60 16.65 -3.53
N ILE A 89 0.77 15.59 -3.62
CA ILE A 89 -0.43 15.46 -2.78
C ILE A 89 -0.05 15.42 -1.29
N LEU A 90 1.04 14.74 -0.92
CA LEU A 90 1.51 14.68 0.47
C LEU A 90 2.08 16.03 0.94
N ARG A 91 2.74 16.80 0.07
CA ARG A 91 3.17 18.19 0.33
C ARG A 91 1.98 19.07 0.65
N GLN A 92 0.95 19.07 -0.20
CA GLN A 92 -0.27 19.85 -0.01
C GLN A 92 -1.01 19.46 1.28
N LYS A 93 -0.86 18.21 1.73
CA LYS A 93 -1.42 17.74 3.01
C LYS A 93 -0.53 18.04 4.23
N GLY A 94 0.62 18.69 4.03
CA GLY A 94 1.52 19.16 5.08
C GLY A 94 2.53 18.11 5.59
N LEU A 95 2.77 17.02 4.85
CA LEU A 95 3.59 15.90 5.32
C LEU A 95 5.04 15.87 4.87
N THR A 96 5.41 16.71 3.90
CA THR A 96 6.79 16.83 3.48
C THR A 96 7.16 18.31 3.49
N ARG A 97 8.24 18.65 4.18
CA ARG A 97 8.80 20.02 4.11
C ARG A 97 9.33 20.24 2.69
N HIS A 98 9.25 21.49 2.20
CA HIS A 98 10.07 21.92 1.08
C HIS A 98 11.52 21.54 1.40
N VAL A 99 12.10 20.68 0.57
CA VAL A 99 13.56 20.56 0.50
C VAL A 99 14.00 21.83 -0.23
N ILE A 100 14.66 22.73 0.49
CA ILE A 100 15.36 23.89 -0.06
C ILE A 100 16.53 23.39 -0.90
#